data_AF-A0A522Y815-F1
#
_entry.id   AF-A0A522Y815-F1
#
_cell.length_a   1.000
_cell.length_b   1.000
_cell.length_c   1.000
_cell.angle_alpha   90.00
_cell.angle_beta   90.00
_cell.angle_gamma   90.00
#
_symmetry.space_group_name_H-M   'P 1'
#
loop_
_entity.id
_entity.type
_entity.pdbx_description
1 polymer ?
#
loop_
_entity_poly.entity_id
_entity_poly.type
_entity_poly.pdbx_seq_one_letter_code
_entity_poly.pdbx_strand_id
1 'polypeptide(L)'
;MHTDYDPDDNFARSFPGSTDLDEDAAVEAVVWQFLLLINPDDEEGALQQFATWRESPIDEDDVAARLREATDWKSTFHVAADDPASLIDALDELAARFDLRIDWGTDDPSDPDFLADTDVPALLGTAFDRLREHHYTVWSWEADTDAFAGAIAHRRDDESLPLVAQALGLHARPGAS
;
A
#
# COMPACT_ATOMS: atom_id res chain seq x y z
N MET A 1 64.23 3.45 1.62
CA MET A 1 62.81 3.18 1.94
C MET A 1 62.02 3.64 0.74
N HIS A 2 61.70 2.69 -0.15
CA HIS A 2 60.81 2.92 -1.28
C HIS A 2 59.41 2.62 -0.74
N THR A 3 58.61 3.63 -0.47
CA THR A 3 57.17 3.46 -0.29
C THR A 3 56.61 3.15 -1.67
N ASP A 4 56.27 1.88 -1.91
CA ASP A 4 55.44 1.51 -3.04
C ASP A 4 54.10 2.23 -2.87
N TYR A 5 53.89 3.22 -3.73
CA TYR A 5 52.59 3.84 -3.93
C TYR A 5 51.79 2.86 -4.76
N ASP A 6 50.93 2.08 -4.11
CA ASP A 6 49.99 1.18 -4.76
C ASP A 6 48.72 1.98 -5.13
N PRO A 7 48.45 2.26 -6.41
CA PRO A 7 47.28 3.03 -6.83
C PRO A 7 45.96 2.28 -6.65
N ASP A 8 45.98 0.97 -6.39
CA ASP A 8 44.76 0.17 -6.21
C ASP A 8 44.13 0.34 -4.81
N ASP A 9 44.89 0.79 -3.82
CA ASP A 9 44.42 1.05 -2.45
C ASP A 9 43.49 2.29 -2.37
N ASN A 10 43.52 3.15 -3.39
CA ASN A 10 42.70 4.36 -3.46
C ASN A 10 41.28 4.09 -4.02
N PHE A 11 41.12 3.05 -4.85
CA PHE A 11 39.81 2.67 -5.40
C PHE A 11 38.93 1.98 -4.35
N ALA A 12 39.52 1.23 -3.42
CA ALA A 12 38.79 0.56 -2.34
C ALA A 12 38.28 1.51 -1.24
N ARG A 13 38.72 2.77 -1.22
CA ARG A 13 38.39 3.75 -0.16
C ARG A 13 37.60 4.98 -0.63
N SER A 14 37.25 5.07 -1.91
CA SER A 14 36.71 6.33 -2.47
C SER A 14 35.19 6.52 -2.31
N PHE A 15 34.41 5.54 -1.85
CA PHE A 15 32.98 5.75 -1.61
C PHE A 15 32.40 4.94 -0.43
N PRO A 16 32.56 5.39 0.82
CA PRO A 16 31.79 4.85 1.94
C PRO A 16 30.36 5.44 2.00
N GLY A 17 29.73 5.67 0.85
CA GLY A 17 28.39 6.29 0.76
C GLY A 17 27.74 6.23 -0.62
N SER A 18 28.24 5.40 -1.54
CA SER A 18 27.58 5.16 -2.84
C SER A 18 26.57 4.02 -2.78
N THR A 19 26.75 3.06 -1.86
CA THR A 19 25.83 1.92 -1.72
C THR A 19 24.47 2.38 -1.19
N ASP A 20 24.46 3.20 -0.13
CA ASP A 20 23.24 3.68 0.52
C ASP A 20 22.39 4.55 -0.43
N LEU A 21 23.03 5.44 -1.22
CA LEU A 21 22.33 6.26 -2.22
C LEU A 21 21.72 5.45 -3.37
N ASP A 22 22.35 4.34 -3.77
CA ASP A 22 21.82 3.43 -4.78
C ASP A 22 20.65 2.59 -4.22
N GLU A 23 20.71 2.21 -2.94
CA GLU A 23 19.65 1.50 -2.22
C GLU A 23 18.42 2.40 -2.00
N ASP A 24 18.62 3.64 -1.55
CA ASP A 24 17.55 4.63 -1.37
C ASP A 24 16.82 4.91 -2.68
N ALA A 25 17.55 5.15 -3.76
CA ALA A 25 16.96 5.38 -5.08
C ALA A 25 16.18 4.15 -5.59
N ALA A 26 16.62 2.94 -5.24
CA ALA A 26 15.90 1.71 -5.55
C ALA A 26 14.60 1.61 -4.74
N VAL A 27 14.62 1.91 -3.44
CA VAL A 27 13.41 1.96 -2.60
C VAL A 27 12.43 3.00 -3.12
N GLU A 28 12.89 4.22 -3.43
CA GLU A 28 12.06 5.28 -4.01
C GLU A 28 11.38 4.83 -5.32
N ALA A 29 12.10 4.11 -6.19
CA ALA A 29 11.55 3.59 -7.43
C ALA A 29 10.45 2.54 -7.19
N VAL A 30 10.63 1.65 -6.21
CA VAL A 30 9.62 0.64 -5.84
C VAL A 30 8.41 1.31 -5.20
N VAL A 31 8.61 2.30 -4.31
CA VAL A 31 7.53 3.10 -3.72
C VAL A 31 6.72 3.82 -4.80
N TRP A 32 7.41 4.46 -5.75
CA TRP A 32 6.75 5.13 -6.87
C TRP A 32 5.91 4.13 -7.71
N GLN A 33 6.47 2.96 -8.00
CA GLN A 33 5.74 1.91 -8.71
C GLN A 33 4.51 1.45 -7.93
N PHE A 34 4.61 1.27 -6.61
CA PHE A 34 3.48 0.90 -5.75
C PHE A 34 2.37 1.96 -5.79
N LEU A 35 2.74 3.24 -5.66
CA LEU A 35 1.78 4.35 -5.69
C LEU A 35 1.02 4.44 -7.01
N LEU A 36 1.68 4.17 -8.14
CA LEU A 36 1.00 4.11 -9.45
C LEU A 36 -0.04 2.98 -9.52
N LEU A 37 0.21 1.85 -8.85
CA LEU A 37 -0.69 0.70 -8.86
C LEU A 37 -1.95 0.95 -8.01
N ILE A 38 -1.81 1.63 -6.87
CA ILE A 38 -2.93 1.93 -5.95
C ILE A 38 -3.64 3.27 -6.24
N ASN A 39 -3.13 4.04 -7.21
CA ASN A 39 -3.78 5.22 -7.77
C ASN A 39 -4.03 5.02 -9.27
N PRO A 40 -4.90 4.06 -9.64
CA PRO A 40 -5.12 3.73 -11.04
C PRO A 40 -5.67 4.94 -11.81
N ASP A 41 -4.98 5.28 -12.89
CA ASP A 41 -5.27 6.42 -13.76
C ASP A 41 -5.19 7.81 -13.07
N ASP A 42 -4.60 7.88 -11.86
CA ASP A 42 -4.43 9.10 -11.04
C ASP A 42 -2.96 9.32 -10.65
N GLU A 43 -2.15 9.68 -11.65
CA GLU A 43 -0.71 9.96 -11.46
C GLU A 43 -0.49 11.21 -10.59
N GLU A 44 -1.40 12.18 -10.61
CA GLU A 44 -1.30 13.38 -9.79
C GLU A 44 -1.48 13.06 -8.30
N GLY A 45 -2.44 12.21 -7.95
CA GLY A 45 -2.60 11.67 -6.60
C GLY A 45 -1.38 10.86 -6.15
N ALA A 46 -0.83 10.02 -7.03
CA ALA A 46 0.41 9.29 -6.76
C ALA A 46 1.59 10.25 -6.48
N LEU A 47 1.77 11.32 -7.27
CA LEU A 47 2.84 12.31 -7.06
C LEU A 47 2.70 13.03 -5.71
N GLN A 48 1.48 13.41 -5.32
CA GLN A 48 1.22 14.06 -4.03
C GLN A 48 1.54 13.13 -2.84
N GLN A 49 1.16 11.85 -2.95
CA GLN A 49 1.46 10.83 -1.94
C GLN A 49 2.97 10.55 -1.89
N PHE A 50 3.65 10.50 -3.03
CA PHE A 50 5.09 10.31 -3.09
C PHE A 50 5.86 11.48 -2.46
N ALA A 51 5.43 12.72 -2.70
CA ALA A 51 5.98 13.89 -2.03
C ALA A 51 5.79 13.81 -0.51
N THR A 52 4.58 13.45 -0.06
CA THR A 52 4.29 13.26 1.38
C THR A 52 5.17 12.17 2.00
N TRP A 53 5.34 11.04 1.30
CA TRP A 53 6.19 9.94 1.75
C TRP A 53 7.65 10.38 1.92
N ARG A 54 8.22 11.10 0.94
CA ARG A 54 9.60 11.62 1.01
C ARG A 54 9.82 12.62 2.14
N GLU A 55 8.81 13.41 2.45
CA GLU A 55 8.85 14.44 3.51
C GLU A 55 8.46 13.90 4.89
N SER A 56 8.05 12.63 4.99
CA SER A 56 7.63 12.02 6.26
C SER A 56 8.73 12.10 7.32
N PRO A 57 8.40 12.46 8.58
CA PRO A 57 9.34 12.47 9.68
C PRO A 57 9.57 11.09 10.31
N ILE A 58 8.86 10.05 9.82
CA ILE A 58 9.05 8.66 10.25
C ILE A 58 10.44 8.19 9.78
N ASP A 59 11.02 7.26 10.54
CA ASP A 59 12.33 6.67 10.25
C ASP A 59 12.45 6.24 8.79
N GLU A 60 13.59 6.52 8.15
CA GLU A 60 13.80 6.26 6.73
C GLU A 60 13.75 4.76 6.42
N ASP A 61 14.16 3.94 7.39
CA ASP A 61 14.13 2.49 7.33
C ASP A 61 12.69 1.91 7.47
N ASP A 62 11.72 2.68 7.99
CA ASP A 62 10.33 2.24 8.16
C ASP A 62 9.44 2.68 6.98
N VAL A 63 9.76 2.13 5.81
CA VAL A 63 9.09 2.42 4.54
C VAL A 63 7.57 2.16 4.62
N ALA A 64 7.15 1.11 5.32
CA ALA A 64 5.74 0.74 5.44
C ALA A 64 4.95 1.76 6.28
N ALA A 65 5.50 2.22 7.41
CA ALA A 65 4.85 3.24 8.21
C ALA A 65 4.78 4.59 7.48
N ARG A 66 5.84 4.98 6.75
CA ARG A 66 5.84 6.17 5.88
C ARG A 66 4.78 6.08 4.78
N LEU A 67 4.65 4.90 4.15
CA LEU A 67 3.61 4.66 3.15
C LEU A 67 2.23 4.84 3.76
N ARG A 68 1.96 4.21 4.90
CA ARG A 68 0.69 4.36 5.62
C ARG A 68 0.35 5.84 5.88
N GLU A 69 1.29 6.63 6.41
CA GLU A 69 1.06 8.07 6.64
C GLU A 69 0.69 8.83 5.35
N ALA A 70 1.35 8.50 4.23
CA ALA A 70 1.13 9.17 2.96
C ALA A 70 -0.22 8.78 2.31
N THR A 71 -0.64 7.51 2.44
CA THR A 71 -1.69 6.89 1.63
C THR A 71 -2.98 6.58 2.38
N ASP A 72 -2.96 6.51 3.71
CA ASP A 72 -4.14 6.14 4.50
C ASP A 72 -5.32 7.07 4.23
N TRP A 73 -6.50 6.48 4.06
CA TRP A 73 -7.75 7.12 3.67
C TRP A 73 -7.73 7.84 2.31
N LYS A 74 -6.64 7.78 1.55
CA LYS A 74 -6.52 8.37 0.21
C LYS A 74 -6.45 7.30 -0.87
N SER A 75 -5.57 6.32 -0.69
CA SER A 75 -5.31 5.22 -1.63
C SER A 75 -5.11 3.87 -0.97
N THR A 76 -4.97 3.86 0.35
CA THR A 76 -5.00 2.65 1.18
C THR A 76 -6.02 2.80 2.29
N PHE A 77 -6.40 1.69 2.92
CA PHE A 77 -7.10 1.68 4.21
C PHE A 77 -6.23 1.03 5.27
N HIS A 78 -6.47 1.39 6.53
CA HIS A 78 -5.93 0.74 7.71
C HIS A 78 -7.00 0.71 8.81
N VAL A 79 -7.57 -0.44 9.11
CA VAL A 79 -8.72 -0.60 10.01
C VAL A 79 -8.46 -1.66 11.06
N ALA A 80 -9.05 -1.49 12.25
CA ALA A 80 -9.02 -2.49 13.29
C ALA A 80 -9.84 -3.72 12.89
N ALA A 81 -9.41 -4.91 13.33
CA ALA A 81 -10.09 -6.17 13.00
C ALA A 81 -11.52 -6.27 13.56
N ASP A 82 -11.83 -5.52 14.63
CA ASP A 82 -13.13 -5.46 15.29
C ASP A 82 -13.99 -4.25 14.86
N ASP A 83 -13.60 -3.55 13.78
CA ASP A 83 -14.28 -2.35 13.29
C ASP A 83 -14.79 -2.50 11.84
N PRO A 84 -15.87 -3.28 11.62
CA PRO A 84 -16.47 -3.46 10.31
C PRO A 84 -17.04 -2.15 9.72
N ALA A 85 -17.47 -1.21 10.57
CA ALA A 85 -18.02 0.07 10.13
C ALA A 85 -16.92 0.93 9.46
N SER A 86 -15.76 1.06 10.10
CA SER A 86 -14.64 1.80 9.51
C SER A 86 -14.14 1.17 8.21
N LEU A 87 -14.21 -0.16 8.07
CA LEU A 87 -13.87 -0.81 6.79
C LEU A 87 -14.83 -0.43 5.67
N ILE A 88 -16.14 -0.42 5.93
CA ILE A 88 -17.16 -0.03 4.96
C ILE A 88 -16.91 1.40 4.50
N ASP A 89 -16.74 2.33 5.45
CA ASP A 89 -16.46 3.74 5.15
C ASP A 89 -15.17 3.90 4.32
N ALA A 90 -14.10 3.17 4.68
CA ALA A 90 -12.84 3.22 3.96
C ALA A 90 -12.97 2.72 2.52
N LEU A 91 -13.61 1.57 2.33
CA LEU A 91 -13.74 0.95 1.02
C LEU A 91 -14.72 1.70 0.12
N ASP A 92 -15.80 2.27 0.67
CA ASP A 92 -16.72 3.13 -0.08
C ASP A 92 -16.03 4.43 -0.52
N GLU A 93 -15.23 5.06 0.34
CA GLU A 93 -14.42 6.24 -0.02
C GLU A 93 -13.41 5.91 -1.12
N LEU A 94 -12.66 4.81 -0.98
CA LEU A 94 -11.69 4.38 -1.99
C LEU A 94 -12.35 4.00 -3.32
N ALA A 95 -13.52 3.32 -3.29
CA ALA A 95 -14.27 2.96 -4.49
C ALA A 95 -14.86 4.19 -5.20
N ALA A 96 -15.31 5.20 -4.43
CA ALA A 96 -15.87 6.43 -4.97
C ALA A 96 -14.87 7.21 -5.85
N ARG A 97 -13.55 7.06 -5.61
CA ARG A 97 -12.49 7.62 -6.47
C ARG A 97 -12.59 7.15 -7.92
N PHE A 98 -13.16 5.97 -8.15
CA PHE A 98 -13.33 5.35 -9.45
C PHE A 98 -14.78 5.44 -9.95
N ASP A 99 -15.62 6.27 -9.32
CA ASP A 99 -17.08 6.36 -9.58
C ASP A 99 -17.80 5.01 -9.35
N LEU A 100 -17.31 4.21 -8.39
CA LEU A 100 -17.90 2.93 -8.01
C LEU A 100 -18.60 3.01 -6.66
N ARG A 101 -19.60 2.15 -6.47
CA ARG A 101 -20.28 1.93 -5.20
C ARG A 101 -20.31 0.45 -4.90
N ILE A 102 -19.96 0.06 -3.68
CA ILE A 102 -19.99 -1.34 -3.26
C ILE A 102 -21.41 -1.68 -2.82
N ASP A 103 -21.93 -2.81 -3.32
CA ASP A 103 -23.18 -3.39 -2.85
C ASP A 103 -22.89 -4.39 -1.72
N TRP A 104 -23.12 -3.93 -0.48
CA TRP A 104 -22.95 -4.71 0.74
C TRP A 104 -24.06 -5.73 1.00
N GLY A 105 -25.09 -5.81 0.14
CA GLY A 105 -26.21 -6.73 0.29
C GLY A 105 -27.22 -6.33 1.36
N THR A 106 -27.19 -5.08 1.81
CA THR A 106 -28.14 -4.47 2.77
C THR A 106 -28.52 -3.07 2.31
N ASP A 107 -29.71 -2.60 2.72
CA ASP A 107 -30.19 -1.25 2.43
C ASP A 107 -29.44 -0.18 3.25
N ASP A 108 -28.95 -0.55 4.44
CA ASP A 108 -28.15 0.31 5.32
C ASP A 108 -26.94 -0.47 5.88
N PRO A 109 -25.73 -0.27 5.32
CA PRO A 109 -24.53 -0.95 5.80
C PRO A 109 -24.00 -0.38 7.13
N SER A 110 -24.58 0.72 7.62
CA SER A 110 -24.28 1.30 8.94
C SER A 110 -25.23 0.83 10.05
N ASP A 111 -26.21 -0.02 9.71
CA ASP A 111 -27.16 -0.57 10.68
C ASP A 111 -26.42 -1.41 11.75
N PRO A 112 -26.59 -1.10 13.05
CA PRO A 112 -25.98 -1.87 14.13
C PRO A 112 -26.28 -3.37 14.11
N ASP A 113 -27.48 -3.77 13.67
CA ASP A 113 -27.85 -5.19 13.60
C ASP A 113 -27.06 -5.90 12.48
N PHE A 114 -26.86 -5.23 11.33
CA PHE A 114 -26.00 -5.74 10.25
C PHE A 114 -24.54 -5.82 10.67
N LEU A 115 -24.02 -4.76 11.30
CA LEU A 115 -22.63 -4.69 11.76
C LEU A 115 -22.32 -5.74 12.84
N ALA A 116 -23.29 -6.10 13.67
CA ALA A 116 -23.14 -7.15 14.68
C ALA A 116 -23.09 -8.57 14.10
N ASP A 117 -23.63 -8.77 12.89
CA ASP A 117 -23.71 -10.08 12.20
C ASP A 117 -22.63 -10.27 11.13
N THR A 118 -21.73 -9.29 10.95
CA THR A 118 -20.63 -9.34 9.97
C THR A 118 -19.26 -9.14 10.64
N ASP A 119 -18.21 -9.41 9.89
CA ASP A 119 -16.83 -9.15 10.30
C ASP A 119 -15.99 -8.59 9.14
N VAL A 120 -14.82 -8.03 9.47
CA VAL A 120 -13.90 -7.43 8.50
C VAL A 120 -13.52 -8.40 7.37
N PRO A 121 -13.17 -9.68 7.62
CA PRO A 121 -12.92 -10.65 6.57
C PRO A 121 -14.11 -10.89 5.62
N ALA A 122 -15.34 -11.03 6.13
CA ALA A 122 -16.53 -11.24 5.31
C ALA A 122 -16.83 -10.02 4.41
N LEU A 123 -16.63 -8.81 4.94
CA LEU A 123 -16.78 -7.57 4.20
C LEU A 123 -15.70 -7.42 3.11
N LEU A 124 -14.43 -7.72 3.43
CA LEU A 124 -13.34 -7.73 2.43
C LEU A 124 -13.63 -8.73 1.29
N GLY A 125 -14.18 -9.90 1.60
CA GLY A 125 -14.64 -10.87 0.59
C GLY A 125 -15.77 -10.30 -0.29
N THR A 126 -16.76 -9.65 0.33
CA THR A 126 -17.85 -9.00 -0.39
C THR A 126 -17.33 -7.92 -1.33
N ALA A 127 -16.48 -7.01 -0.84
CA ALA A 127 -15.89 -5.94 -1.64
C ALA A 127 -15.03 -6.49 -2.79
N PHE A 128 -14.25 -7.55 -2.54
CA PHE A 128 -13.46 -8.23 -3.57
C PHE A 128 -14.35 -8.75 -4.70
N ASP A 129 -15.45 -9.43 -4.38
CA ASP A 129 -16.36 -9.97 -5.39
C ASP A 129 -17.02 -8.84 -6.20
N ARG A 130 -17.55 -7.80 -5.53
CA ARG A 130 -18.25 -6.70 -6.22
C ARG A 130 -17.31 -5.87 -7.08
N LEU A 131 -16.12 -5.51 -6.59
CA LEU A 131 -15.19 -4.68 -7.36
C LEU A 131 -14.57 -5.43 -8.55
N ARG A 132 -14.49 -6.77 -8.50
CA ARG A 132 -14.04 -7.57 -9.66
C ARG A 132 -14.99 -7.53 -10.85
N GLU A 133 -16.28 -7.29 -10.62
CA GLU A 133 -17.26 -7.06 -11.70
C GLU A 133 -16.91 -5.79 -12.49
N HIS A 134 -16.21 -4.85 -11.86
CA HIS A 134 -15.77 -3.58 -12.43
C HIS A 134 -14.29 -3.54 -12.81
N HIS A 135 -13.64 -4.71 -12.91
CA HIS A 135 -12.21 -4.83 -13.25
C HIS A 135 -11.24 -4.25 -12.21
N TYR A 136 -11.64 -4.20 -10.94
CA TYR A 136 -10.77 -3.87 -9.82
C TYR A 136 -10.55 -5.07 -8.89
N THR A 137 -9.46 -5.05 -8.14
CA THR A 137 -9.12 -6.04 -7.13
C THR A 137 -8.91 -5.33 -5.80
N VAL A 138 -9.60 -5.80 -4.76
CA VAL A 138 -9.28 -5.45 -3.37
C VAL A 138 -8.12 -6.32 -2.91
N TRP A 139 -7.08 -5.66 -2.40
CA TRP A 139 -5.91 -6.28 -1.80
C TRP A 139 -5.90 -5.97 -0.32
N SER A 140 -5.55 -6.97 0.50
CA SER A 140 -5.32 -6.81 1.93
C SER A 140 -3.95 -7.35 2.33
N TRP A 141 -3.41 -6.81 3.41
CA TRP A 141 -2.23 -7.31 4.10
C TRP A 141 -2.39 -7.06 5.60
N GLU A 142 -1.72 -7.89 6.40
CA GLU A 142 -1.66 -7.73 7.85
C GLU A 142 -0.77 -6.52 8.16
N ALA A 143 -1.29 -5.54 8.91
CA ALA A 143 -0.55 -4.33 9.28
C ALA A 143 -0.01 -4.42 10.72
N ASP A 144 -0.87 -4.82 11.65
CA ASP A 144 -0.58 -5.10 13.05
C ASP A 144 -1.33 -6.38 13.46
N THR A 145 -1.05 -6.93 14.65
CA THR A 145 -1.70 -8.16 15.16
C THR A 145 -3.23 -8.12 15.08
N ASP A 146 -3.82 -6.93 15.19
CA ASP A 146 -5.27 -6.71 15.25
C ASP A 146 -5.76 -5.68 14.21
N ALA A 147 -5.05 -5.51 13.09
CA ALA A 147 -5.41 -4.56 12.05
C ALA A 147 -5.20 -5.09 10.63
N PHE A 148 -6.13 -4.74 9.76
CA PHE A 148 -6.05 -4.98 8.33
C PHE A 148 -5.70 -3.69 7.61
N ALA A 149 -4.79 -3.77 6.65
CA ALA A 149 -4.57 -2.71 5.69
C ALA A 149 -4.72 -3.23 4.27
N GLY A 150 -4.89 -2.32 3.33
CA GLY A 150 -5.11 -2.73 1.95
C GLY A 150 -5.29 -1.58 0.99
N ALA A 151 -5.54 -1.91 -0.27
CA ALA A 151 -5.77 -0.97 -1.35
C ALA A 151 -6.70 -1.57 -2.42
N ILE A 152 -7.14 -0.72 -3.34
CA ILE A 152 -7.84 -1.13 -4.56
C ILE A 152 -6.91 -0.85 -5.74
N ALA A 153 -6.74 -1.83 -6.62
CA ALA A 153 -5.93 -1.70 -7.84
C ALA A 153 -6.67 -2.27 -9.05
N HIS A 154 -6.25 -1.90 -10.26
CA HIS A 154 -6.80 -2.49 -11.49
C HIS A 154 -6.53 -3.99 -11.53
N ARG A 155 -7.50 -4.78 -11.99
CA ARG A 155 -7.37 -6.24 -12.14
C ARG A 155 -6.28 -6.64 -13.14
N ARG A 156 -5.96 -5.77 -14.11
CA ARG A 156 -4.86 -6.02 -15.07
C ARG A 156 -3.49 -6.07 -14.38
N ASP A 157 -3.39 -5.52 -13.18
CA ASP A 157 -2.17 -5.40 -12.40
C ASP A 157 -2.07 -6.50 -11.32
N ASP A 158 -2.93 -7.53 -11.38
CA ASP A 158 -3.00 -8.61 -10.39
C ASP A 158 -1.67 -9.38 -10.22
N GLU A 159 -0.83 -9.42 -11.25
CA GLU A 159 0.51 -10.02 -11.18
C GLU A 159 1.56 -9.07 -10.62
N SER A 160 1.42 -7.77 -10.87
CA SER A 160 2.42 -6.75 -10.52
C SER A 160 2.32 -6.33 -9.05
N LEU A 161 1.11 -6.09 -8.55
CA LEU A 161 0.91 -5.57 -7.20
C LEU A 161 1.56 -6.43 -6.11
N PRO A 162 1.34 -7.77 -6.04
CA PRO A 162 1.94 -8.56 -4.96
C PRO A 162 3.48 -8.58 -5.01
N LEU A 163 4.08 -8.48 -6.20
CA LEU A 163 5.54 -8.42 -6.36
C LEU A 163 6.11 -7.11 -5.82
N VAL A 164 5.48 -5.99 -6.18
CA VAL A 164 5.90 -4.65 -5.72
C VAL A 164 5.65 -4.48 -4.23
N ALA A 165 4.48 -4.91 -3.74
CA ALA A 165 4.16 -4.91 -2.32
C ALA A 165 5.19 -5.73 -1.52
N GLN A 166 5.55 -6.93 -1.99
CA GLN A 166 6.54 -7.76 -1.32
C GLN A 166 7.92 -7.09 -1.24
N ALA A 167 8.34 -6.36 -2.27
CA ALA A 167 9.59 -5.61 -2.25
C ALA A 167 9.60 -4.49 -1.19
N LEU A 168 8.43 -4.03 -0.74
CA LEU A 168 8.23 -3.06 0.33
C LEU A 168 7.96 -3.72 1.70
N GLY A 169 8.06 -5.05 1.79
CA GLY A 169 7.74 -5.81 3.01
C GLY A 169 6.24 -6.04 3.24
N LEU A 170 5.38 -5.63 2.31
CA LEU A 170 3.93 -5.78 2.39
C LEU A 170 3.50 -7.11 1.77
N HIS A 171 2.80 -7.95 2.54
CA HIS A 171 2.35 -9.27 2.10
C HIS A 171 0.93 -9.20 1.55
N ALA A 172 0.77 -8.59 0.38
CA ALA A 172 -0.53 -8.38 -0.25
C ALA A 172 -1.18 -9.69 -0.72
N ARG A 173 -2.46 -9.88 -0.38
CA ARG A 173 -3.31 -11.00 -0.78
C ARG A 173 -4.66 -10.46 -1.31
N PRO A 174 -5.26 -11.10 -2.34
CA PRO A 174 -6.56 -10.69 -2.85
C PRO A 174 -7.69 -11.04 -1.84
N GLY A 175 -8.58 -10.09 -1.57
CA GLY A 175 -9.70 -10.28 -0.64
C GLY A 175 -9.26 -10.50 0.82
N ALA A 176 -10.09 -11.19 1.61
CA ALA A 176 -9.72 -11.62 2.96
C ALA A 176 -8.90 -12.93 2.92
N SER A 177 -7.86 -13.02 3.74
CA SER A 177 -7.07 -14.25 3.96
C SER A 177 -7.26 -14.79 5.37
#